data_AF-A0A9P4J8L5-F1
#
_entry.id   AF-A0A9P4J8L5-F1
#
_cell.length_a   1.000
_cell.length_b   1.000
_cell.length_c   1.000
_cell.angle_alpha   90.00
_cell.angle_beta   90.00
_cell.angle_gamma   90.00
#
_symmetry.space_group_name_H-M   'P 1'
#
loop_
_entity.id
_entity.type
_entity.pdbx_description
1 polymer ?
#
loop_
_entity_poly.entity_id
_entity_poly.type
_entity_poly.pdbx_seq_one_letter_code
_entity_poly.pdbx_strand_id
1 'polypeptide(L)'
;MNNFLLSRALGSISHQSLAEAQNDRLIHSFHASNKIKLTYKSRDQGSKNENNDPDDLKTREVAHPAGVNSITIDRFEGRYLLSGGADASIAVWDLEAAQPDEDQVVTHHPLGQVTKTSQQHGAGITHLSFYPFDSLAFLSSSYDHSLKLYSSETLTSSASFDLASVVYSHALSPVASHLLVACATQHPAVRLVDLKSGASTHSLAGHGGAVMSVAWHPKHEHLLVSGATDGSARVWDIRRSASSLGVLDMDDSTGIVGLTSMGVDVRRRQRGKAHNAPVNGVLWTEEGDFIITSGQDQTMRVWDSSSGANTLVNFGPSLRNSHNSTLLPLISPTRLAGKGREVIMYPNPRELMIFELHTGKLLSKLRTPSYASSHTAVDAGKGTRNVLNRTTSLAWRAHNVEVYSAHTDGTIRCWQPRTWEDSVADREVESDSEDEGIAERERKRKREELDDIIDGLTKKKVTFT
;
A
#
# COMPACT_ATOMS: atom_id res chain seq x y z
N MET A 1 7.13 27.98 9.69
CA MET A 1 6.41 27.67 10.94
C MET A 1 6.46 28.82 11.95
N ASN A 2 7.64 29.37 12.29
CA ASN A 2 7.73 30.48 13.26
C ASN A 2 6.88 31.70 12.87
N ASN A 3 6.80 32.02 11.56
CA ASN A 3 5.91 33.08 11.08
C ASN A 3 4.41 32.74 11.24
N PHE A 4 4.01 31.48 11.08
CA PHE A 4 2.63 31.00 11.33
C PHE A 4 2.28 31.01 12.82
N LEU A 5 3.23 30.64 13.69
CA LEU A 5 3.06 30.71 15.14
C LEU A 5 2.97 32.16 15.63
N LEU A 6 3.81 33.05 15.10
CA LEU A 6 3.79 34.47 15.40
C LEU A 6 2.49 35.13 14.91
N SER A 7 2.09 34.89 13.67
CA SER A 7 0.84 35.40 13.10
C SER A 7 -0.41 34.85 13.80
N ARG A 8 -0.37 33.60 14.31
CA ARG A 8 -1.40 33.08 15.22
C ARG A 8 -1.40 33.80 16.57
N ALA A 9 -0.23 34.03 17.18
CA ALA A 9 -0.15 34.78 18.44
C ALA A 9 -0.67 36.22 18.29
N LEU A 10 -0.53 36.79 17.08
CA LEU A 10 -1.08 38.09 16.69
C LEU A 10 -2.56 38.03 16.27
N GLY A 11 -3.20 36.86 16.30
CA GLY A 11 -4.63 36.67 15.96
C GLY A 11 -4.97 36.78 14.48
N SER A 12 -3.97 36.86 13.59
CA SER A 12 -4.18 37.06 12.14
C SER A 12 -4.50 35.77 11.38
N ILE A 13 -4.30 34.59 11.99
CA ILE A 13 -4.49 33.27 11.38
C ILE A 13 -5.38 32.41 12.27
N SER A 14 -6.31 31.66 11.66
CA SER A 14 -7.20 30.74 12.38
C SER A 14 -6.47 29.46 12.83
N HIS A 15 -6.99 28.78 13.85
CA HIS A 15 -6.46 27.50 14.29
C HIS A 15 -6.42 26.45 13.17
N GLN A 16 -7.45 26.44 12.32
CA GLN A 16 -7.57 25.50 11.21
C GLN A 16 -6.52 25.74 10.13
N SER A 17 -6.29 26.99 9.75
CA SER A 17 -5.29 27.31 8.72
C SER A 17 -3.85 27.03 9.18
N LEU A 18 -3.56 27.16 10.48
CA LEU A 18 -2.28 26.71 11.04
C LEU A 18 -2.15 25.19 11.03
N ALA A 19 -3.22 24.45 11.36
CA ALA A 19 -3.22 22.99 11.30
C ALA A 19 -3.02 22.50 9.86
N GLU A 20 -3.73 23.08 8.89
CA GLU A 20 -3.56 22.79 7.46
C GLU A 20 -2.12 23.07 7.00
N ALA A 21 -1.54 24.22 7.36
CA ALA A 21 -0.15 24.54 7.01
C ALA A 21 0.88 23.59 7.64
N GLN A 22 0.63 23.14 8.87
CA GLN A 22 1.48 22.15 9.53
C GLN A 22 1.34 20.76 8.88
N ASN A 23 0.12 20.34 8.54
CA ASN A 23 -0.14 19.07 7.89
C ASN A 23 0.47 19.03 6.48
N ASP A 24 0.33 20.11 5.71
CA ASP A 24 0.95 20.28 4.39
C ASP A 24 2.47 20.07 4.48
N ARG A 25 3.11 20.69 5.48
CA ARG A 25 4.53 20.49 5.75
C ARG A 25 4.87 19.04 6.09
N LEU A 26 4.08 18.39 6.94
CA LEU A 26 4.31 16.99 7.34
C LEU A 26 4.22 16.06 6.13
N ILE A 27 3.20 16.23 5.29
CA ILE A 27 3.00 15.46 4.05
C ILE A 27 4.18 15.63 3.08
N HIS A 28 4.79 16.81 3.02
CA HIS A 28 5.96 17.03 2.16
C HIS A 28 7.27 16.44 2.72
N SER A 29 7.28 15.98 3.98
CA SER A 29 8.48 15.58 4.71
C SER A 29 8.59 14.09 5.00
N PHE A 30 7.77 13.24 4.36
CA PHE A 30 7.83 11.79 4.56
C PHE A 30 9.22 11.22 4.29
N HIS A 31 9.63 10.28 5.13
CA HIS A 31 10.81 9.46 4.95
C HIS A 31 10.56 8.02 5.40
N ALA A 32 11.43 7.09 5.00
CA ALA A 32 11.38 5.73 5.51
C ALA A 32 11.72 5.75 7.01
N SER A 33 10.83 5.22 7.86
CA SER A 33 11.14 5.03 9.27
C SER A 33 11.89 3.71 9.44
N ASN A 34 13.13 3.79 9.92
CA ASN A 34 13.86 2.60 10.40
C ASN A 34 13.50 2.24 11.84
N LYS A 35 12.74 3.11 12.53
CA LYS A 35 12.35 2.94 13.93
C LYS A 35 11.21 1.96 14.08
N ILE A 36 10.29 1.85 13.12
CA ILE A 36 9.11 0.97 13.24
C ILE A 36 9.34 -0.30 12.42
N LYS A 37 9.32 -1.45 13.09
CA LYS A 37 9.48 -2.76 12.45
C LYS A 37 8.35 -3.69 12.84
N LEU A 38 7.80 -4.42 11.87
CA LEU A 38 6.79 -5.45 12.10
C LEU A 38 7.40 -6.81 11.85
N THR A 39 7.53 -7.62 12.91
CA THR A 39 8.28 -8.88 12.85
C THR A 39 7.42 -10.07 13.27
N TYR A 40 7.54 -11.14 12.50
CA TYR A 40 7.00 -12.43 12.83
C TYR A 40 7.99 -13.16 13.75
N LYS A 41 7.61 -13.41 15.01
CA LYS A 41 8.29 -14.41 15.83
C LYS A 41 7.72 -15.78 15.47
N SER A 42 8.47 -16.56 14.68
CA SER A 42 8.23 -17.99 14.61
C SER A 42 8.43 -18.55 16.01
N ARG A 43 7.36 -19.01 16.66
CA ARG A 43 7.45 -19.75 17.91
C ARG A 43 8.39 -20.93 17.67
N ASP A 44 9.47 -21.01 18.44
CA ASP A 44 10.53 -22.03 18.44
C ASP A 44 10.22 -23.31 17.62
N GLN A 45 10.90 -23.48 16.49
CA GLN A 45 11.37 -24.82 16.13
C GLN A 45 12.80 -24.93 16.66
N GLY A 46 12.91 -25.54 17.84
CA GLY A 46 14.19 -25.97 18.38
C GLY A 46 14.83 -27.00 17.45
N SER A 47 15.69 -26.54 16.55
CA SER A 47 16.84 -27.31 16.11
C SER A 47 18.04 -26.38 16.18
N LYS A 48 18.77 -26.46 17.30
CA LYS A 48 20.15 -26.00 17.35
C LYS A 48 20.91 -26.81 16.30
N ASN A 49 21.01 -26.30 15.07
CA ASN A 49 22.09 -26.68 14.18
C ASN A 49 23.32 -25.95 14.69
N GLU A 50 24.17 -26.64 15.44
CA GLU A 50 25.41 -26.11 16.03
C GLU A 50 26.50 -25.74 14.99
N ASN A 51 26.15 -25.57 13.71
CA ASN A 51 27.10 -25.33 12.62
C ASN A 51 26.82 -24.07 11.78
N ASN A 52 25.98 -23.14 12.24
CA ASN A 52 25.80 -21.88 11.51
C ASN A 52 26.78 -20.82 12.03
N ASP A 53 27.53 -20.22 11.10
CA ASP A 53 28.43 -19.09 11.35
C ASP A 53 27.72 -17.99 12.16
N PRO A 54 28.44 -17.27 13.05
CA PRO A 54 27.85 -16.20 13.86
C PRO A 54 27.22 -15.06 13.05
N ASP A 55 27.59 -14.91 11.78
CA ASP A 55 27.06 -13.89 10.85
C ASP A 55 25.79 -14.31 10.10
N ASP A 56 25.39 -15.59 10.18
CA ASP A 56 24.29 -16.17 9.37
C ASP A 56 22.92 -16.11 10.08
N LEU A 57 22.87 -15.53 11.29
CA LEU A 57 21.67 -15.43 12.14
C LEU A 57 21.16 -14.00 12.32
N LYS A 58 21.36 -13.11 11.33
CA LYS A 58 20.46 -11.96 11.19
C LYS A 58 19.09 -12.47 10.75
N THR A 59 18.33 -12.96 11.73
CA THR A 59 16.94 -13.37 11.57
C THR A 59 16.21 -12.33 10.72
N ARG A 60 15.70 -12.76 9.57
CA ARG A 60 15.03 -11.87 8.63
C ARG A 60 13.77 -11.34 9.32
N GLU A 61 13.78 -10.06 9.65
CA GLU A 61 12.68 -9.34 10.29
C GLU A 61 11.54 -9.14 9.29
N VAL A 62 10.76 -10.18 9.04
CA VAL A 62 9.67 -10.19 8.05
C VAL A 62 8.33 -10.30 8.77
N ALA A 63 7.29 -9.63 8.25
CA ALA A 63 5.94 -9.74 8.78
C ALA A 63 5.27 -11.07 8.36
N HIS A 64 5.58 -11.55 7.16
CA HIS A 64 5.10 -12.82 6.61
C HIS A 64 6.25 -13.60 5.97
N PRO A 65 6.31 -14.94 6.07
CA PRO A 65 7.38 -15.72 5.43
C PRO A 65 7.34 -15.60 3.89
N ALA A 66 6.15 -15.37 3.33
CA ALA A 66 5.94 -15.01 1.92
C ALA A 66 5.70 -13.50 1.75
N GLY A 67 5.55 -13.04 0.50
CA GLY A 67 5.21 -11.66 0.21
C GLY A 67 3.88 -11.22 0.82
N VAL A 68 3.78 -9.96 1.27
CA VAL A 68 2.51 -9.38 1.72
C VAL A 68 1.78 -8.83 0.50
N ASN A 69 0.54 -9.23 0.29
CA ASN A 69 -0.26 -8.80 -0.86
C ASN A 69 -1.14 -7.59 -0.56
N SER A 70 -1.70 -7.51 0.65
CA SER A 70 -2.62 -6.46 1.04
C SER A 70 -2.46 -6.09 2.51
N ILE A 71 -2.59 -4.80 2.80
CA ILE A 71 -2.67 -4.26 4.15
C ILE A 71 -3.86 -3.31 4.25
N THR A 72 -4.44 -3.23 5.45
CA THR A 72 -5.50 -2.27 5.76
C THR A 72 -5.42 -1.88 7.23
N ILE A 73 -5.79 -0.65 7.55
CA ILE A 73 -5.76 -0.09 8.91
C ILE A 73 -7.18 0.23 9.32
N ASP A 74 -7.46 0.07 10.61
CA ASP A 74 -8.74 0.48 11.18
C ASP A 74 -9.00 1.98 10.94
N ARG A 75 -10.19 2.28 10.42
CA ARG A 75 -10.60 3.65 10.12
C ARG A 75 -10.95 4.45 11.38
N PHE A 76 -11.40 3.78 12.44
CA PHE A 76 -11.94 4.44 13.62
C PHE A 76 -10.83 4.90 14.57
N GLU A 77 -10.00 3.99 15.05
CA GLU A 77 -8.93 4.28 16.00
C GLU A 77 -7.55 4.29 15.35
N GLY A 78 -7.39 3.68 14.16
CA GLY A 78 -6.08 3.58 13.50
C GLY A 78 -5.06 2.80 14.33
N ARG A 79 -5.52 2.00 15.29
CA ARG A 79 -4.70 1.20 16.21
C ARG A 79 -4.35 -0.17 15.61
N TYR A 80 -5.31 -0.81 14.95
CA TYR A 80 -5.13 -2.14 14.40
C TYR A 80 -4.78 -2.09 12.91
N LEU A 81 -3.74 -2.82 12.54
CA LEU A 81 -3.35 -3.08 11.15
C LEU A 81 -3.63 -4.56 10.84
N LEU A 82 -4.21 -4.83 9.68
CA LEU A 82 -4.33 -6.18 9.12
C LEU A 82 -3.35 -6.33 7.97
N SER A 83 -2.71 -7.49 7.88
CA SER A 83 -1.88 -7.85 6.74
C SER A 83 -2.18 -9.25 6.23
N GLY A 84 -2.20 -9.38 4.90
CA GLY A 84 -2.53 -10.61 4.20
C GLY A 84 -1.36 -11.06 3.34
N GLY A 85 -0.88 -12.28 3.62
CA GLY A 85 0.23 -12.90 2.93
C GLY A 85 -0.18 -13.66 1.65
N ALA A 86 0.79 -13.84 0.76
CA ALA A 86 0.69 -14.75 -0.36
C ALA A 86 0.63 -16.23 0.08
N ASP A 87 0.97 -16.53 1.33
CA ASP A 87 0.90 -17.84 1.97
C ASP A 87 -0.50 -18.19 2.54
N ALA A 88 -1.50 -17.35 2.24
CA ALA A 88 -2.87 -17.42 2.76
C ALA A 88 -3.00 -17.08 4.25
N SER A 89 -1.96 -16.50 4.87
CA SER A 89 -2.02 -16.12 6.27
C SER A 89 -2.50 -14.67 6.47
N ILE A 90 -3.30 -14.45 7.51
CA ILE A 90 -3.79 -13.12 7.91
C ILE A 90 -3.20 -12.84 9.29
N ALA A 91 -2.54 -11.70 9.45
CA ALA A 91 -1.99 -11.26 10.73
C ALA A 91 -2.62 -9.94 11.17
N VAL A 92 -2.91 -9.83 12.47
CA VAL A 92 -3.40 -8.62 13.13
C VAL A 92 -2.27 -8.02 13.96
N TRP A 93 -2.04 -6.72 13.82
CA TRP A 93 -0.98 -5.99 14.51
C TRP A 93 -1.58 -4.86 15.33
N ASP A 94 -1.12 -4.71 16.56
CA ASP A 94 -1.41 -3.53 17.39
C ASP A 94 -0.28 -2.51 17.22
N LEU A 95 -0.60 -1.35 16.66
CA LEU A 95 0.34 -0.28 16.40
C LEU A 95 0.64 0.59 17.64
N GLU A 96 -0.02 0.35 18.78
CA GLU A 96 0.17 1.13 20.02
C GLU A 96 0.72 0.31 21.18
N ALA A 97 0.59 -1.02 21.14
CA ALA A 97 1.02 -1.86 22.25
C ALA A 97 2.55 -1.98 22.43
N ALA A 98 3.34 -1.71 21.39
CA ALA A 98 4.78 -1.90 21.45
C ALA A 98 5.46 -0.73 22.17
N GLN A 99 6.22 -1.05 23.22
CA GLN A 99 7.10 -0.08 23.87
C GLN A 99 8.37 0.10 23.03
N PRO A 100 8.93 1.32 22.96
CA PRO A 100 10.20 1.55 22.29
C PRO A 100 11.32 0.82 23.03
N ASP A 101 12.18 0.12 22.29
CA ASP A 101 13.43 -0.44 22.80
C ASP A 101 14.43 0.68 23.16
N GLU A 102 15.56 0.36 23.81
CA GLU A 102 16.61 1.32 24.20
C GLU A 102 17.10 2.19 23.03
N ASP A 103 17.08 1.65 21.80
CA ASP A 103 17.45 2.33 20.55
C ASP A 103 16.30 3.14 19.90
N GLN A 104 15.19 3.37 20.60
CA GLN A 104 13.94 3.96 20.06
C GLN A 104 13.32 3.19 18.89
N VAL A 105 13.71 1.94 18.67
CA VAL A 105 13.10 1.05 17.69
C VAL A 105 11.86 0.41 18.32
N VAL A 106 10.72 0.51 17.65
CA VAL A 106 9.45 -0.08 18.05
C VAL A 106 9.22 -1.34 17.21
N THR A 107 9.34 -2.51 17.84
CA THR A 107 9.09 -3.80 17.21
C THR A 107 7.67 -4.30 17.52
N HIS A 108 6.81 -4.30 16.51
CA HIS A 108 5.46 -4.83 16.62
C HIS A 108 5.44 -6.32 16.33
N HIS A 109 4.89 -7.08 17.27
CA HIS A 109 4.58 -8.50 17.11
C HIS A 109 3.10 -8.67 16.76
N PRO A 110 2.72 -9.72 16.01
CA PRO A 110 1.31 -9.94 15.67
C PRO A 110 0.55 -10.34 16.95
N LEU A 111 -0.62 -9.72 17.16
CA LEU A 111 -1.55 -10.10 18.23
C LEU A 111 -2.14 -11.49 18.00
N GLY A 112 -2.40 -11.80 16.73
CA GLY A 112 -2.96 -13.07 16.31
C GLY A 112 -2.70 -13.30 14.83
N GLN A 113 -2.62 -14.58 14.45
CA GLN A 113 -2.43 -14.98 13.06
C GLN A 113 -3.31 -16.18 12.71
N VAL A 114 -3.87 -16.10 11.52
CA VAL A 114 -4.67 -17.11 10.85
C VAL A 114 -3.74 -17.79 9.84
N THR A 115 -3.31 -19.03 10.09
CA THR A 115 -2.42 -19.80 9.21
C THR A 115 -3.17 -20.90 8.48
N LYS A 116 -2.81 -21.15 7.21
CA LYS A 116 -3.43 -22.15 6.33
C LYS A 116 -3.88 -23.44 7.05
N THR A 117 -5.18 -23.56 7.24
CA THR A 117 -5.87 -24.77 7.72
C THR A 117 -7.05 -25.08 6.80
N SER A 118 -7.62 -26.29 6.90
CA SER A 118 -8.71 -26.74 6.02
C SER A 118 -9.97 -25.87 6.06
N GLN A 119 -10.18 -25.10 7.13
CA GLN A 119 -11.32 -24.17 7.24
C GLN A 119 -11.01 -22.74 6.77
N GLN A 120 -9.74 -22.44 6.50
CA GLN A 120 -9.27 -21.09 6.12
C GLN A 120 -9.01 -21.01 4.62
N HIS A 121 -8.35 -19.96 4.15
CA HIS A 121 -8.07 -19.80 2.72
C HIS A 121 -7.09 -20.85 2.22
N GLY A 122 -7.38 -21.44 1.05
CA GLY A 122 -6.54 -22.46 0.43
C GLY A 122 -5.34 -21.88 -0.32
N ALA A 123 -5.46 -20.63 -0.76
CA ALA A 123 -4.49 -19.89 -1.57
C ALA A 123 -4.27 -18.46 -1.04
N GLY A 124 -3.26 -17.77 -1.58
CA GLY A 124 -2.85 -16.44 -1.14
C GLY A 124 -3.98 -15.41 -1.12
N ILE A 125 -3.93 -14.51 -0.16
CA ILE A 125 -4.91 -13.43 -0.02
C ILE A 125 -4.62 -12.36 -1.07
N THR A 126 -5.65 -11.84 -1.71
CA THR A 126 -5.54 -10.80 -2.74
C THR A 126 -5.81 -9.41 -2.18
N HIS A 127 -6.82 -9.29 -1.33
CA HIS A 127 -7.24 -8.02 -0.74
C HIS A 127 -7.82 -8.25 0.65
N LEU A 128 -7.61 -7.26 1.54
CA LEU A 128 -8.19 -7.18 2.88
C LEU A 128 -8.87 -5.83 3.08
N SER A 129 -10.01 -5.83 3.77
CA SER A 129 -10.71 -4.61 4.17
C SER A 129 -11.37 -4.81 5.52
N PHE A 130 -11.23 -3.83 6.41
CA PHE A 130 -12.13 -3.72 7.55
C PHE A 130 -13.56 -3.48 7.08
N TYR A 131 -14.52 -3.93 7.89
CA TYR A 131 -15.90 -3.57 7.69
C TYR A 131 -16.09 -2.09 8.09
N PRO A 132 -16.69 -1.25 7.23
CA PRO A 132 -16.62 0.20 7.39
C PRO A 132 -17.41 0.76 8.57
N PHE A 133 -18.36 0.01 9.14
CA PHE A 133 -19.20 0.45 10.25
C PHE A 133 -18.86 -0.21 11.59
N ASP A 134 -18.00 -1.23 11.58
CA ASP A 134 -17.62 -2.01 12.76
C ASP A 134 -16.18 -2.52 12.62
N SER A 135 -15.30 -2.14 13.55
CA SER A 135 -13.91 -2.59 13.60
C SER A 135 -13.77 -4.05 14.03
N LEU A 136 -14.84 -4.66 14.56
CA LEU A 136 -14.86 -6.06 14.98
C LEU A 136 -14.99 -7.05 13.83
N ALA A 137 -15.23 -6.57 12.61
CA ALA A 137 -15.39 -7.41 11.43
C ALA A 137 -14.45 -6.99 10.30
N PHE A 138 -13.94 -7.96 9.55
CA PHE A 138 -13.16 -7.71 8.35
C PHE A 138 -13.40 -8.76 7.28
N LEU A 139 -13.13 -8.39 6.04
CA LEU A 139 -13.27 -9.25 4.87
C LEU A 139 -11.91 -9.55 4.26
N SER A 140 -11.77 -10.79 3.79
CA SER A 140 -10.62 -11.23 3.01
C SER A 140 -11.09 -11.89 1.72
N SER A 141 -10.41 -11.52 0.63
CA SER A 141 -10.55 -12.20 -0.65
C SER A 141 -9.28 -12.95 -1.00
N SER A 142 -9.42 -14.08 -1.69
CA SER A 142 -8.29 -14.95 -2.01
C SER A 142 -8.34 -15.45 -3.46
N TYR A 143 -7.19 -15.95 -3.92
CA TYR A 143 -7.08 -16.72 -5.16
C TYR A 143 -7.84 -18.05 -5.14
N ASP A 144 -8.34 -18.51 -3.99
CA ASP A 144 -9.13 -19.74 -3.86
C ASP A 144 -10.62 -19.59 -4.26
N HIS A 145 -10.97 -18.45 -4.87
CA HIS A 145 -12.32 -18.07 -5.32
C HIS A 145 -13.29 -17.69 -4.20
N SER A 146 -12.82 -17.66 -2.94
CA SER A 146 -13.65 -17.32 -1.81
C SER A 146 -13.47 -15.89 -1.32
N LEU A 147 -14.58 -15.31 -0.87
CA LEU A 147 -14.63 -14.14 -0.01
C LEU A 147 -15.07 -14.62 1.38
N LYS A 148 -14.29 -14.31 2.42
CA LYS A 148 -14.58 -14.74 3.79
C LYS A 148 -14.74 -13.53 4.70
N LEU A 149 -15.71 -13.61 5.61
CA LEU A 149 -15.97 -12.65 6.68
C LEU A 149 -15.39 -13.21 7.97
N TYR A 150 -14.57 -12.42 8.66
CA TYR A 150 -13.93 -12.78 9.91
C TYR A 150 -14.36 -11.84 11.03
N SER A 151 -14.39 -12.38 12.25
CA SER A 151 -14.34 -11.59 13.47
C SER A 151 -12.90 -11.23 13.81
N SER A 152 -12.62 -9.97 14.12
CA SER A 152 -11.26 -9.49 14.43
C SER A 152 -10.80 -9.91 15.83
N GLU A 153 -11.71 -10.11 16.78
CA GLU A 153 -11.39 -10.51 18.16
C GLU A 153 -10.94 -11.99 18.21
N THR A 154 -11.68 -12.87 17.55
CA THR A 154 -11.43 -14.33 17.60
C THR A 154 -10.65 -14.84 16.40
N LEU A 155 -10.51 -14.04 15.34
CA LEU A 155 -9.90 -14.44 14.06
C LEU A 155 -10.54 -15.68 13.42
N THR A 156 -11.80 -15.93 13.72
CA THR A 156 -12.57 -17.04 13.14
C THR A 156 -13.40 -16.57 11.95
N SER A 157 -13.48 -17.41 10.90
CA SER A 157 -14.34 -17.16 9.75
C SER A 157 -15.81 -17.34 10.15
N SER A 158 -16.59 -16.26 10.09
CA SER A 158 -18.03 -16.26 10.37
C SER A 158 -18.85 -16.68 9.15
N ALA A 159 -18.45 -16.26 7.95
CA ALA A 159 -19.12 -16.62 6.70
C ALA A 159 -18.11 -16.83 5.57
N SER A 160 -18.45 -17.68 4.61
CA SER A 160 -17.64 -17.98 3.43
C SER A 160 -18.52 -17.96 2.19
N PHE A 161 -18.12 -17.19 1.19
CA PHE A 161 -18.83 -17.00 -0.08
C PHE A 161 -17.96 -17.50 -1.22
N ASP A 162 -18.44 -18.49 -1.97
CA ASP A 162 -17.78 -18.96 -3.18
C ASP A 162 -18.28 -18.16 -4.40
N LEU A 163 -17.36 -17.55 -5.13
CA LEU A 163 -17.62 -16.73 -6.31
C LEU A 163 -17.30 -17.47 -7.62
N ALA A 164 -16.87 -18.75 -7.54
CA ALA A 164 -16.49 -19.62 -8.66
C ALA A 164 -15.43 -19.03 -9.61
N SER A 165 -14.74 -17.98 -9.19
CA SER A 165 -13.70 -17.28 -9.96
C SER A 165 -12.75 -16.56 -9.02
N VAL A 166 -11.50 -16.40 -9.45
CA VAL A 166 -10.47 -15.69 -8.68
C VAL A 166 -10.93 -14.27 -8.37
N VAL A 167 -10.82 -13.86 -7.11
CA VAL A 167 -11.17 -12.52 -6.64
C VAL A 167 -9.91 -11.67 -6.57
N TYR A 168 -9.82 -10.62 -7.37
CA TYR A 168 -8.66 -9.72 -7.38
C TYR A 168 -8.77 -8.61 -6.34
N SER A 169 -9.97 -8.04 -6.17
CA SER A 169 -10.24 -6.96 -5.21
C SER A 169 -11.68 -7.04 -4.76
N HIS A 170 -11.96 -6.50 -3.58
CA HIS A 170 -13.32 -6.32 -3.09
C HIS A 170 -13.44 -4.93 -2.44
N ALA A 171 -14.64 -4.38 -2.44
CA ALA A 171 -14.92 -3.10 -1.80
C ALA A 171 -16.29 -3.09 -1.15
N LEU A 172 -16.42 -2.31 -0.08
CA LEU A 172 -17.66 -2.02 0.62
C LEU A 172 -17.93 -0.52 0.56
N SER A 173 -19.21 -0.16 0.56
CA SER A 173 -19.59 1.25 0.63
C SER A 173 -19.50 1.75 2.07
N PRO A 174 -18.79 2.86 2.34
CA PRO A 174 -18.62 3.39 3.68
C PRO A 174 -19.86 4.14 4.22
N VAL A 175 -20.87 4.36 3.37
CA VAL A 175 -22.10 5.12 3.71
C VAL A 175 -23.37 4.29 3.53
N ALA A 176 -23.29 3.19 2.78
CA ALA A 176 -24.46 2.38 2.47
C ALA A 176 -25.15 1.80 3.71
N SER A 177 -26.48 1.88 3.69
CA SER A 177 -27.34 1.10 4.59
C SER A 177 -27.42 -0.38 4.20
N HIS A 178 -27.08 -0.71 2.96
CA HIS A 178 -27.10 -2.07 2.43
C HIS A 178 -25.78 -2.81 2.68
N LEU A 179 -25.88 -4.12 2.90
CA LEU A 179 -24.76 -5.00 3.25
C LEU A 179 -24.11 -5.64 2.01
N LEU A 180 -24.03 -4.90 0.90
CA LEU A 180 -23.47 -5.42 -0.34
C LEU A 180 -21.95 -5.22 -0.39
N VAL A 181 -21.26 -6.29 -0.77
CA VAL A 181 -19.83 -6.28 -1.12
C VAL A 181 -19.71 -6.41 -2.62
N ALA A 182 -18.97 -5.49 -3.24
CA ALA A 182 -18.63 -5.59 -4.64
C ALA A 182 -17.31 -6.34 -4.79
N CYS A 183 -17.31 -7.40 -5.60
CA CYS A 183 -16.16 -8.25 -5.85
C CYS A 183 -15.71 -8.11 -7.31
N ALA A 184 -14.46 -7.72 -7.48
CA ALA A 184 -13.75 -7.74 -8.75
C ALA A 184 -13.18 -9.14 -8.96
N THR A 185 -13.70 -9.85 -9.95
CA THR A 185 -13.35 -11.25 -10.21
C THR A 185 -12.76 -11.44 -11.60
N GLN A 186 -12.16 -12.59 -11.85
CA GLN A 186 -11.76 -13.01 -13.20
C GLN A 186 -12.94 -13.05 -14.18
N HIS A 187 -14.16 -13.24 -13.69
CA HIS A 187 -15.36 -13.13 -14.52
C HIS A 187 -15.57 -11.67 -14.99
N PRO A 188 -16.01 -11.41 -16.24
CA PRO A 188 -16.19 -10.03 -16.74
C PRO A 188 -17.30 -9.21 -16.10
N ALA A 189 -18.15 -9.84 -15.30
CA ALA A 189 -19.19 -9.14 -14.57
C ALA A 189 -18.74 -8.88 -13.13
N VAL A 190 -19.01 -7.68 -12.61
CA VAL A 190 -18.78 -7.38 -11.18
C VAL A 190 -19.81 -8.18 -10.38
N ARG A 191 -19.37 -8.94 -9.39
CA ARG A 191 -20.27 -9.73 -8.52
C ARG A 191 -20.60 -8.89 -7.28
N LEU A 192 -21.88 -8.81 -6.93
CA LEU A 192 -22.34 -8.24 -5.68
C LEU A 192 -22.78 -9.39 -4.76
N VAL A 193 -22.23 -9.41 -3.56
CA VAL A 193 -22.54 -10.38 -2.51
C VAL A 193 -23.27 -9.65 -1.40
N ASP A 194 -24.42 -10.16 -0.98
CA ASP A 194 -25.13 -9.63 0.18
C ASP A 194 -24.71 -10.40 1.44
N LEU A 195 -24.09 -9.71 2.41
CA LEU A 195 -23.65 -10.32 3.67
C LEU A 195 -24.82 -10.79 4.53
N LYS A 196 -26.03 -10.22 4.36
CA LYS A 196 -27.21 -10.59 5.16
C LYS A 196 -27.78 -11.94 4.75
N SER A 197 -28.01 -12.12 3.45
CA SER A 197 -28.55 -13.38 2.90
C SER A 197 -27.47 -14.42 2.63
N GLY A 198 -26.22 -13.98 2.51
CA GLY A 198 -25.08 -14.79 2.10
C GLY A 198 -25.12 -15.27 0.65
N ALA A 199 -26.04 -14.72 -0.16
CA ALA A 199 -26.15 -15.04 -1.57
C ALA A 199 -25.30 -14.11 -2.43
N SER A 200 -24.77 -14.65 -3.54
CA SER A 200 -24.27 -13.84 -4.65
C SER A 200 -25.46 -13.29 -5.44
N THR A 201 -26.07 -12.24 -4.91
CA THR A 201 -27.40 -11.74 -5.30
C THR A 201 -27.42 -11.11 -6.69
N HIS A 202 -26.38 -10.37 -7.08
CA HIS A 202 -26.38 -9.60 -8.32
C HIS A 202 -25.07 -9.69 -9.09
N SER A 203 -25.17 -9.58 -10.41
CA SER A 203 -24.03 -9.51 -11.31
C SER A 203 -24.20 -8.33 -12.27
N LEU A 204 -23.24 -7.40 -12.25
CA LEU A 204 -23.22 -6.23 -13.12
C LEU A 204 -22.46 -6.58 -14.40
N ALA A 205 -23.20 -6.99 -15.43
CA ALA A 205 -22.65 -7.37 -16.71
C ALA A 205 -22.32 -6.12 -17.56
N GLY A 206 -21.14 -6.09 -18.17
CA GLY A 206 -20.81 -5.06 -19.15
C GLY A 206 -19.34 -4.99 -19.56
N HIS A 207 -18.38 -5.36 -18.70
CA HIS A 207 -16.98 -5.43 -19.15
C HIS A 207 -16.76 -6.59 -20.12
N GLY A 208 -15.79 -6.42 -21.01
CA GLY A 208 -15.35 -7.43 -21.97
C GLY A 208 -14.18 -8.29 -21.47
N GLY A 209 -13.68 -8.04 -20.26
CA GLY A 209 -12.55 -8.74 -19.66
C GLY A 209 -12.65 -8.82 -18.14
N ALA A 210 -11.69 -9.49 -17.50
CA ALA A 210 -11.66 -9.68 -16.05
C ALA A 210 -11.67 -8.34 -15.30
N VAL A 211 -12.47 -8.26 -14.24
CA VAL A 211 -12.54 -7.06 -13.39
C VAL A 211 -11.39 -7.13 -12.39
N MET A 212 -10.48 -6.18 -12.44
CA MET A 212 -9.30 -6.17 -11.57
C MET A 212 -9.52 -5.37 -10.30
N SER A 213 -10.21 -4.23 -10.39
CA SER A 213 -10.38 -3.30 -9.27
C SER A 213 -11.80 -2.76 -9.23
N VAL A 214 -12.28 -2.49 -8.02
CA VAL A 214 -13.63 -2.00 -7.74
C VAL A 214 -13.57 -1.03 -6.56
N ALA A 215 -14.34 0.05 -6.62
CA ALA A 215 -14.40 1.05 -5.56
C ALA A 215 -15.79 1.68 -5.46
N TRP A 216 -16.34 1.72 -4.25
CA TRP A 216 -17.60 2.39 -3.96
C TRP A 216 -17.41 3.89 -3.80
N HIS A 217 -18.42 4.65 -4.19
CA HIS A 217 -18.42 6.09 -3.97
C HIS A 217 -18.52 6.39 -2.46
N PRO A 218 -17.69 7.31 -1.92
CA PRO A 218 -17.61 7.53 -0.49
C PRO A 218 -18.86 8.20 0.10
N LYS A 219 -19.59 9.02 -0.67
CA LYS A 219 -20.83 9.70 -0.21
C LYS A 219 -22.15 9.18 -0.79
N HIS A 220 -22.12 8.43 -1.89
CA HIS A 220 -23.31 7.99 -2.60
C HIS A 220 -23.40 6.49 -2.46
N GLU A 221 -24.42 6.03 -1.72
CA GLU A 221 -24.54 4.63 -1.31
C GLU A 221 -24.52 3.66 -2.50
N HIS A 222 -25.15 4.00 -3.62
CA HIS A 222 -25.40 3.07 -4.73
C HIS A 222 -24.42 3.19 -5.90
N LEU A 223 -23.45 4.10 -5.84
CA LEU A 223 -22.52 4.34 -6.93
C LEU A 223 -21.24 3.53 -6.75
N LEU A 224 -20.80 2.90 -7.84
CA LEU A 224 -19.62 2.04 -7.90
C LEU A 224 -18.81 2.33 -9.16
N VAL A 225 -17.49 2.24 -9.10
CA VAL A 225 -16.62 2.20 -10.28
C VAL A 225 -15.87 0.89 -10.30
N SER A 226 -15.67 0.33 -11.49
CA SER A 226 -14.82 -0.84 -11.70
C SER A 226 -13.89 -0.66 -12.90
N GLY A 227 -12.70 -1.23 -12.79
CA GLY A 227 -11.67 -1.26 -13.82
C GLY A 227 -11.37 -2.70 -14.25
N ALA A 228 -11.23 -2.92 -15.55
CA ALA A 228 -11.07 -4.25 -16.12
C ALA A 228 -9.88 -4.38 -17.08
N THR A 229 -9.58 -5.63 -17.45
CA THR A 229 -8.49 -5.97 -18.38
C THR A 229 -8.75 -5.53 -19.83
N ASP A 230 -9.97 -5.14 -20.16
CA ASP A 230 -10.32 -4.59 -21.48
C ASP A 230 -9.90 -3.12 -21.66
N GLY A 231 -9.30 -2.51 -20.63
CA GLY A 231 -8.89 -1.10 -20.61
C GLY A 231 -10.03 -0.13 -20.31
N SER A 232 -11.23 -0.63 -20.03
CA SER A 232 -12.39 0.18 -19.65
C SER A 232 -12.48 0.36 -18.13
N ALA A 233 -12.88 1.56 -17.72
CA ALA A 233 -13.37 1.84 -16.39
C ALA A 233 -14.85 2.26 -16.49
N ARG A 234 -15.71 1.62 -15.71
CA ARG A 234 -17.17 1.77 -15.80
C ARG A 234 -17.74 2.24 -14.48
N VAL A 235 -18.73 3.11 -14.58
CA VAL A 235 -19.49 3.62 -13.42
C VAL A 235 -20.86 2.94 -13.40
N TRP A 236 -21.30 2.52 -12.23
CA TRP A 236 -22.52 1.74 -12.02
C TRP A 236 -23.40 2.39 -10.96
N ASP A 237 -24.72 2.27 -11.15
CA ASP A 237 -25.71 2.45 -10.10
C ASP A 237 -26.33 1.09 -9.84
N ILE A 238 -26.11 0.54 -8.64
CA ILE A 238 -26.53 -0.84 -8.33
C ILE A 238 -28.05 -1.04 -8.35
N ARG A 239 -28.83 0.04 -8.27
CA ARG A 239 -30.30 -0.04 -8.37
C ARG A 239 -30.78 -0.31 -9.79
N ARG A 240 -29.92 -0.12 -10.80
CA ARG A 240 -30.24 -0.32 -12.20
C ARG A 240 -29.83 -1.72 -12.62
N SER A 241 -30.80 -2.54 -13.05
CA SER A 241 -30.62 -3.98 -13.23
C SER A 241 -29.68 -4.43 -14.37
N ALA A 242 -29.32 -3.57 -15.33
CA ALA A 242 -28.67 -4.06 -16.55
C ALA A 242 -27.68 -3.11 -17.25
N SER A 243 -27.36 -1.94 -16.69
CA SER A 243 -26.49 -1.00 -17.42
C SER A 243 -25.61 -0.16 -16.52
N SER A 244 -24.31 -0.15 -16.82
CA SER A 244 -23.40 0.91 -16.38
C SER A 244 -23.97 2.28 -16.74
N LEU A 245 -23.83 3.25 -15.85
CA LEU A 245 -24.19 4.65 -16.08
C LEU A 245 -23.39 5.24 -17.24
N GLY A 246 -22.11 4.88 -17.33
CA GLY A 246 -21.22 5.28 -18.41
C GLY A 246 -19.89 4.53 -18.35
N VAL A 247 -19.14 4.65 -19.45
CA VAL A 247 -17.74 4.20 -19.56
C VAL A 247 -16.85 5.43 -19.66
N LEU A 248 -15.78 5.47 -18.89
CA LEU A 248 -14.77 6.53 -18.94
C LEU A 248 -13.94 6.41 -20.23
N ASP A 249 -13.65 7.54 -20.86
CA ASP A 249 -13.01 7.59 -22.17
C ASP A 249 -11.87 8.61 -22.21
N MET A 250 -10.65 8.14 -22.42
CA MET A 250 -9.42 8.93 -22.24
C MET A 250 -9.30 10.12 -23.18
N ASP A 251 -9.91 10.02 -24.36
CA ASP A 251 -9.88 11.06 -25.39
C ASP A 251 -10.94 12.15 -25.16
N ASP A 252 -11.78 11.99 -24.14
CA ASP A 252 -12.86 12.92 -23.85
C ASP A 252 -12.58 13.80 -22.62
N SER A 253 -12.37 15.08 -22.88
CA SER A 253 -12.24 16.13 -21.87
C SER A 253 -13.55 16.87 -21.58
N THR A 254 -14.62 16.61 -22.33
CA THR A 254 -15.92 17.29 -22.15
C THR A 254 -16.87 16.54 -21.22
N GLY A 255 -16.70 15.22 -21.13
CA GLY A 255 -17.50 14.34 -20.29
C GLY A 255 -18.83 13.93 -20.90
N ILE A 256 -19.50 13.03 -20.20
CA ILE A 256 -20.92 12.74 -20.26
C ILE A 256 -21.63 13.58 -19.19
N VAL A 257 -22.40 14.60 -19.60
CA VAL A 257 -23.24 15.35 -18.67
C VAL A 257 -24.27 14.41 -18.02
N GLY A 258 -24.27 14.34 -16.68
CA GLY A 258 -25.31 13.66 -15.90
C GLY A 258 -24.94 12.28 -15.32
N LEU A 259 -23.65 11.96 -15.15
CA LEU A 259 -23.23 10.69 -14.53
C LEU A 259 -23.81 10.50 -13.11
N THR A 260 -24.06 11.61 -12.41
CA THR A 260 -24.59 11.67 -11.03
C THR A 260 -26.09 11.97 -10.94
N SER A 261 -26.72 12.40 -12.03
CA SER A 261 -28.14 12.79 -12.01
C SER A 261 -29.05 11.62 -12.34
N MET A 262 -30.02 11.38 -11.47
CA MET A 262 -31.12 10.40 -11.61
C MET A 262 -32.08 10.68 -12.79
N GLY A 263 -31.70 11.52 -13.77
CA GLY A 263 -32.50 11.97 -14.90
C GLY A 263 -32.43 11.05 -16.12
N VAL A 264 -33.53 11.03 -16.88
CA VAL A 264 -33.91 9.97 -17.82
C VAL A 264 -33.18 9.97 -19.18
N ASP A 265 -32.39 10.98 -19.55
CA ASP A 265 -31.72 11.03 -20.87
C ASP A 265 -30.22 11.36 -20.77
N VAL A 266 -29.46 10.47 -20.11
CA VAL A 266 -27.99 10.52 -20.16
C VAL A 266 -27.54 9.90 -21.49
N ARG A 267 -26.72 10.62 -22.27
CA ARG A 267 -25.96 10.03 -23.39
C ARG A 267 -25.05 8.94 -22.84
N ARG A 268 -25.55 7.70 -22.76
CA ARG A 268 -24.78 6.56 -22.26
C ARG A 268 -23.67 6.24 -23.25
N ARG A 269 -22.42 6.53 -22.89
CA ARG A 269 -21.29 5.93 -23.62
C ARG A 269 -21.28 4.45 -23.28
N GLN A 270 -21.56 3.63 -24.28
CA GLN A 270 -21.48 2.17 -24.16
C GLN A 270 -20.08 1.64 -24.48
N ARG A 271 -19.25 2.46 -25.14
CA ARG A 271 -17.87 2.16 -25.52
C ARG A 271 -17.00 3.35 -25.19
N GLY A 272 -15.82 3.07 -24.66
CA GLY A 272 -14.81 4.02 -24.23
C GLY A 272 -13.65 3.24 -23.63
N LYS A 273 -12.45 3.81 -23.69
CA LYS A 273 -11.27 3.22 -23.04
C LYS A 273 -10.71 4.24 -22.06
N ALA A 274 -10.57 3.84 -20.81
CA ALA A 274 -9.90 4.67 -19.81
C ALA A 274 -8.38 4.61 -19.98
N HIS A 275 -7.87 3.45 -20.40
CA HIS A 275 -6.45 3.20 -20.64
C HIS A 275 -6.23 2.35 -21.89
N ASN A 276 -5.03 2.43 -22.47
CA ASN A 276 -4.64 1.60 -23.61
C ASN A 276 -4.31 0.15 -23.22
N ALA A 277 -4.24 -0.13 -21.92
CA ALA A 277 -3.92 -1.43 -21.33
C ALA A 277 -4.87 -1.69 -20.14
N PRO A 278 -4.82 -2.88 -19.50
CA PRO A 278 -5.66 -3.22 -18.35
C PRO A 278 -5.68 -2.14 -17.25
N VAL A 279 -6.87 -1.84 -16.73
CA VAL A 279 -7.06 -0.95 -15.57
C VAL A 279 -7.03 -1.80 -14.31
N ASN A 280 -5.93 -1.70 -13.55
CA ASN A 280 -5.69 -2.52 -12.35
C ASN A 280 -5.87 -1.77 -11.03
N GLY A 281 -6.18 -0.48 -11.07
CA GLY A 281 -6.53 0.30 -9.89
C GLY A 281 -7.55 1.36 -10.20
N VAL A 282 -8.54 1.45 -9.31
CA VAL A 282 -9.60 2.44 -9.33
C VAL A 282 -9.78 2.96 -7.92
N LEU A 283 -9.82 4.27 -7.75
CA LEU A 283 -10.13 4.92 -6.49
C LEU A 283 -11.07 6.11 -6.69
N TRP A 284 -11.78 6.43 -5.62
CA TRP A 284 -12.47 7.70 -5.46
C TRP A 284 -11.65 8.61 -4.56
N THR A 285 -11.66 9.90 -4.85
CA THR A 285 -11.33 10.93 -3.85
C THR A 285 -12.29 10.83 -2.67
N GLU A 286 -11.87 11.19 -1.46
CA GLU A 286 -12.73 11.07 -0.27
C GLU A 286 -14.01 11.92 -0.37
N GLU A 287 -13.94 13.05 -1.07
CA GLU A 287 -15.11 13.89 -1.33
C GLU A 287 -16.05 13.26 -2.38
N GLY A 288 -15.54 12.37 -3.22
CA GLY A 288 -16.25 11.72 -4.33
C GLY A 288 -16.25 12.52 -5.63
N ASP A 289 -15.62 13.70 -5.65
CA ASP A 289 -15.67 14.61 -6.81
C ASP A 289 -14.83 14.11 -7.99
N PHE A 290 -13.76 13.37 -7.72
CA PHE A 290 -12.91 12.77 -8.75
C PHE A 290 -12.74 11.26 -8.61
N ILE A 291 -12.60 10.59 -9.75
CA ILE A 291 -12.20 9.18 -9.89
C ILE A 291 -10.74 9.16 -10.35
N ILE A 292 -9.97 8.23 -9.82
CA ILE A 292 -8.57 8.01 -10.22
C ILE A 292 -8.46 6.60 -10.77
N THR A 293 -7.88 6.47 -11.96
CA THR A 293 -7.61 5.17 -12.58
C THR A 293 -6.12 5.00 -12.83
N SER A 294 -5.60 3.82 -12.52
CA SER A 294 -4.24 3.41 -12.85
C SER A 294 -4.28 2.26 -13.85
N GLY A 295 -3.52 2.40 -14.93
CA GLY A 295 -3.44 1.40 -15.99
C GLY A 295 -2.05 0.79 -16.13
N GLN A 296 -2.01 -0.42 -16.70
CA GLN A 296 -0.76 -1.07 -17.12
C GLN A 296 -0.07 -0.36 -18.30
N ASP A 297 -0.68 0.70 -18.84
CA ASP A 297 -0.06 1.60 -19.82
C ASP A 297 0.93 2.57 -19.17
N GLN A 298 1.24 2.37 -17.88
CA GLN A 298 2.13 3.20 -17.07
C GLN A 298 1.61 4.64 -16.92
N THR A 299 0.29 4.82 -16.96
CA THR A 299 -0.34 6.12 -16.74
C THR A 299 -1.35 6.05 -15.60
N MET A 300 -1.54 7.21 -14.98
CA MET A 300 -2.64 7.46 -14.05
C MET A 300 -3.48 8.59 -14.65
N ARG A 301 -4.80 8.47 -14.56
CA ARG A 301 -5.74 9.49 -15.04
C ARG A 301 -6.69 9.87 -13.91
N VAL A 302 -7.06 11.15 -13.90
CA VAL A 302 -8.02 11.72 -12.97
C VAL A 302 -9.24 12.18 -13.77
N TRP A 303 -10.41 11.77 -13.32
CA TRP A 303 -11.68 12.01 -13.99
C TRP A 303 -12.59 12.78 -13.06
N ASP A 304 -13.30 13.77 -13.59
CA ASP A 304 -14.41 14.36 -12.85
C ASP A 304 -15.53 13.32 -12.73
N SER A 305 -16.03 13.10 -11.52
CA SER A 305 -17.10 12.15 -11.23
C SER A 305 -18.44 12.53 -11.85
N SER A 306 -18.72 13.84 -11.93
CA SER A 306 -20.04 14.37 -12.28
C SER A 306 -20.27 14.33 -13.79
N SER A 307 -19.23 14.69 -14.53
CA SER A 307 -19.18 14.69 -15.98
C SER A 307 -18.52 13.43 -16.54
N GLY A 308 -17.70 12.69 -15.79
CA GLY A 308 -16.87 11.63 -16.38
C GLY A 308 -15.79 12.15 -17.33
N ALA A 309 -15.54 13.47 -17.36
CA ALA A 309 -14.52 14.08 -18.19
C ALA A 309 -13.12 13.75 -17.68
N ASN A 310 -12.18 13.49 -18.60
CA ASN A 310 -10.77 13.41 -18.27
C ASN A 310 -10.24 14.83 -17.96
N THR A 311 -9.67 15.01 -16.77
CA THR A 311 -9.06 16.29 -16.36
C THR A 311 -7.74 16.59 -17.07
N LEU A 312 -7.18 15.60 -17.79
CA LEU A 312 -5.91 15.70 -18.54
C LEU A 312 -4.70 16.03 -17.67
N VAL A 313 -4.77 15.75 -16.36
CA VAL A 313 -3.64 15.89 -15.46
C VAL A 313 -2.52 14.94 -15.88
N ASN A 314 -1.31 15.47 -16.00
CA ASN A 314 -0.13 14.73 -16.43
C ASN A 314 0.80 14.44 -15.24
N PHE A 315 0.98 13.17 -14.92
CA PHE A 315 1.86 12.69 -13.84
C PHE A 315 3.29 12.36 -14.32
N GLY A 316 3.60 12.63 -15.58
CA GLY A 316 4.91 12.39 -16.18
C GLY A 316 5.20 10.90 -16.50
N PRO A 317 6.34 10.61 -17.14
CA PRO A 317 6.67 9.28 -17.64
C PRO A 317 7.33 8.35 -16.59
N SER A 318 7.38 8.74 -15.32
CA SER A 318 8.12 8.01 -14.28
C SER A 318 7.32 6.86 -13.64
N LEU A 319 6.02 6.80 -13.88
CA LEU A 319 5.15 5.73 -13.41
C LEU A 319 5.58 4.39 -14.05
N ARG A 320 5.64 3.33 -13.25
CA ARG A 320 5.80 1.96 -13.75
C ARG A 320 4.65 1.12 -13.23
N ASN A 321 3.97 0.48 -14.18
CA ASN A 321 2.89 -0.46 -13.93
C ASN A 321 2.90 -1.48 -15.06
N SER A 322 3.40 -2.67 -14.80
CA SER A 322 3.49 -3.74 -15.81
C SER A 322 2.96 -5.08 -15.31
N HIS A 323 2.47 -5.10 -14.08
CA HIS A 323 2.12 -6.35 -13.41
C HIS A 323 0.62 -6.59 -13.43
N ASN A 324 0.25 -7.85 -13.63
CA ASN A 324 -1.14 -8.29 -13.64
C ASN A 324 -1.69 -8.54 -12.23
N SER A 325 -1.66 -7.50 -11.42
CA SER A 325 -2.14 -7.48 -10.04
C SER A 325 -2.74 -6.11 -9.74
N THR A 326 -3.61 -6.03 -8.75
CA THR A 326 -4.17 -4.77 -8.28
C THR A 326 -3.07 -3.82 -7.84
N LEU A 327 -3.22 -2.55 -8.20
CA LEU A 327 -2.32 -1.48 -7.78
C LEU A 327 -3.20 -0.31 -7.37
N LEU A 328 -3.39 -0.13 -6.07
CA LEU A 328 -4.21 0.94 -5.51
C LEU A 328 -3.29 2.06 -5.03
N PRO A 329 -3.29 3.25 -5.67
CA PRO A 329 -2.63 4.41 -5.09
C PRO A 329 -3.35 4.84 -3.81
N LEU A 330 -2.65 5.55 -2.94
CA LEU A 330 -3.19 6.05 -1.68
C LEU A 330 -3.39 7.56 -1.76
N ILE A 331 -4.55 8.06 -1.36
CA ILE A 331 -4.87 9.49 -1.35
C ILE A 331 -4.75 10.00 0.10
N SER A 332 -4.21 11.21 0.27
CA SER A 332 -4.18 11.88 1.57
C SER A 332 -5.61 12.17 2.07
N PRO A 333 -5.94 11.89 3.33
CA PRO A 333 -7.24 12.25 3.88
C PRO A 333 -7.51 13.76 3.81
N THR A 334 -8.76 14.11 3.52
CA THR A 334 -9.27 15.50 3.40
C THR A 334 -9.12 16.32 4.67
N ARG A 335 -9.02 15.68 5.84
CA ARG A 335 -8.74 16.36 7.11
C ARG A 335 -7.31 16.87 7.21
N LEU A 336 -6.39 16.28 6.44
CA LEU A 336 -4.97 16.58 6.47
C LEU A 336 -4.57 17.55 5.35
N ALA A 337 -5.10 17.34 4.14
CA ALA A 337 -4.86 18.23 3.00
C ALA A 337 -6.05 19.17 2.78
N GLY A 338 -5.80 20.48 2.69
CA GLY A 338 -6.83 21.45 2.32
C GLY A 338 -7.42 21.15 0.93
N LYS A 339 -8.68 21.56 0.69
CA LYS A 339 -9.37 21.32 -0.58
C LYS A 339 -8.53 21.74 -1.78
N GLY A 340 -8.37 20.84 -2.76
CA GLY A 340 -7.56 21.08 -3.95
C GLY A 340 -6.06 20.79 -3.81
N ARG A 341 -5.55 20.56 -2.59
CA ARG A 341 -4.14 20.18 -2.32
C ARG A 341 -3.97 18.71 -1.96
N GLU A 342 -4.90 17.88 -2.43
CA GLU A 342 -4.83 16.44 -2.21
C GLU A 342 -3.56 15.87 -2.83
N VAL A 343 -2.92 14.99 -2.06
CA VAL A 343 -1.68 14.32 -2.45
C VAL A 343 -1.97 12.86 -2.70
N ILE A 344 -1.42 12.34 -3.79
CA ILE A 344 -1.52 10.93 -4.15
C ILE A 344 -0.15 10.26 -4.07
N MET A 345 -0.11 9.15 -3.34
CA MET A 345 1.05 8.29 -3.23
C MET A 345 0.88 7.09 -4.15
N TYR A 346 1.77 7.03 -5.15
CA TYR A 346 1.77 5.99 -6.16
C TYR A 346 2.91 4.98 -5.90
N PRO A 347 2.60 3.68 -5.77
CA PRO A 347 3.61 2.65 -5.58
C PRO A 347 4.35 2.34 -6.89
N ASN A 348 5.65 2.67 -6.94
CA ASN A 348 6.57 2.25 -7.98
C ASN A 348 7.40 1.05 -7.49
N PRO A 349 8.03 0.26 -8.39
CA PRO A 349 9.03 -0.70 -7.97
C PRO A 349 10.19 0.01 -7.25
N ARG A 350 10.50 -0.42 -6.02
CA ARG A 350 11.55 0.13 -5.14
C ARG A 350 11.39 1.60 -4.69
N GLU A 351 10.31 2.28 -5.06
CA GLU A 351 10.11 3.70 -4.73
C GLU A 351 8.61 3.99 -4.54
N LEU A 352 8.25 4.88 -3.62
CA LEU A 352 6.93 5.49 -3.59
C LEU A 352 7.04 6.91 -4.13
N MET A 353 6.19 7.25 -5.08
CA MET A 353 6.18 8.58 -5.68
C MET A 353 4.98 9.36 -5.15
N ILE A 354 5.22 10.60 -4.74
CA ILE A 354 4.20 11.48 -4.17
C ILE A 354 3.92 12.58 -5.19
N PHE A 355 2.67 12.70 -5.61
CA PHE A 355 2.22 13.73 -6.56
C PHE A 355 1.12 14.59 -5.95
N GLU A 356 1.01 15.82 -6.41
CA GLU A 356 -0.18 16.63 -6.21
C GLU A 356 -1.27 16.18 -7.21
N LEU A 357 -2.49 15.93 -6.72
CA LEU A 357 -3.56 15.29 -7.49
C LEU A 357 -4.03 16.14 -8.68
N HIS A 358 -4.22 17.43 -8.47
CA HIS A 358 -4.84 18.33 -9.47
C HIS A 358 -3.83 18.90 -10.47
N THR A 359 -2.57 19.02 -10.08
CA THR A 359 -1.52 19.57 -10.97
C THR A 359 -0.70 18.48 -11.64
N GLY A 360 -0.63 17.29 -11.04
CA GLY A 360 0.24 16.20 -11.48
C GLY A 360 1.71 16.42 -11.15
N LYS A 361 2.04 17.48 -10.39
CA LYS A 361 3.43 17.79 -10.02
C LYS A 361 3.97 16.74 -9.06
N LEU A 362 5.14 16.19 -9.39
CA LEU A 362 5.89 15.33 -8.48
C LEU A 362 6.45 16.14 -7.31
N LEU A 363 6.11 15.74 -6.08
CA LEU A 363 6.55 16.38 -4.84
C LEU A 363 7.79 15.69 -4.27
N SER A 364 7.76 14.36 -4.13
CA SER A 364 8.84 13.59 -3.52
C SER A 364 8.91 12.16 -4.06
N LYS A 365 10.10 11.56 -3.95
CA LYS A 365 10.34 10.14 -4.23
C LYS A 365 10.92 9.50 -2.98
N LEU A 366 10.17 8.58 -2.39
CA LEU A 366 10.58 7.83 -1.22
C LEU A 366 11.20 6.52 -1.67
N ARG A 367 12.52 6.38 -1.51
CA ARG A 367 13.22 5.15 -1.91
C ARG A 367 13.06 4.10 -0.83
N THR A 368 12.66 2.89 -1.22
CA THR A 368 12.63 1.77 -0.28
C THR A 368 14.07 1.34 0.03
N PRO A 369 14.50 1.30 1.31
CA PRO A 369 15.80 0.76 1.66
C PRO A 369 15.94 -0.66 1.09
N SER A 370 17.01 -0.92 0.34
CA SER A 370 17.22 -2.25 -0.22
C SER A 370 17.79 -3.13 0.88
N TYR A 371 17.12 -4.23 1.21
CA TYR A 371 17.84 -5.33 1.85
C TYR A 371 18.87 -5.79 0.82
N ALA A 372 20.16 -5.78 1.19
CA ALA A 372 21.18 -6.40 0.38
C ALA A 372 20.72 -7.83 0.10
N SER A 373 20.48 -8.15 -1.16
CA SER A 373 20.00 -9.47 -1.55
C SER A 373 21.14 -10.47 -1.41
N SER A 374 21.30 -11.06 -0.23
CA SER A 374 21.82 -12.41 -0.12
C SER A 374 20.65 -13.30 0.32
N HIS A 375 20.46 -14.42 -0.39
CA HIS A 375 19.63 -15.58 0.01
C HIS A 375 18.14 -15.69 -0.40
N THR A 376 17.53 -14.82 -1.20
CA THR A 376 16.25 -15.19 -1.89
C THR A 376 16.45 -15.71 -3.31
N ALA A 377 17.59 -16.33 -3.59
CA ALA A 377 17.71 -17.25 -4.72
C ALA A 377 17.21 -18.62 -4.23
N VAL A 378 15.89 -18.82 -4.27
CA VAL A 378 15.37 -20.19 -4.35
C VAL A 378 15.94 -20.77 -5.64
N ASP A 379 16.60 -21.91 -5.52
CA ASP A 379 17.21 -22.68 -6.59
C ASP A 379 16.17 -23.05 -7.65
N ALA A 380 15.91 -22.11 -8.57
CA ALA A 380 15.18 -22.33 -9.78
C ALA A 380 16.22 -22.48 -10.89
N GLY A 381 16.57 -23.73 -11.19
CA GLY A 381 17.32 -24.07 -12.38
C GLY A 381 16.73 -23.33 -13.60
N LYS A 382 17.54 -22.42 -14.15
CA LYS A 382 17.27 -21.43 -15.22
C LYS A 382 16.75 -20.06 -14.75
N GLY A 383 17.71 -19.15 -14.53
CA GLY A 383 17.53 -17.71 -14.63
C GLY A 383 17.16 -17.04 -13.32
N THR A 384 18.15 -16.50 -12.61
CA THR A 384 17.99 -15.63 -11.44
C THR A 384 17.21 -14.37 -11.81
N ARG A 385 15.88 -14.42 -11.72
CA ARG A 385 15.06 -13.21 -11.77
C ARG A 385 15.28 -12.48 -10.45
N ASN A 386 16.09 -11.41 -10.48
CA ASN A 386 16.10 -10.39 -9.43
C ASN A 386 14.64 -9.97 -9.18
N VAL A 387 14.01 -10.52 -8.14
CA VAL A 387 12.67 -10.11 -7.74
C VAL A 387 12.80 -8.69 -7.21
N LEU A 388 12.52 -7.72 -8.07
CA LEU A 388 12.45 -6.31 -7.71
C LEU A 388 11.49 -6.20 -6.52
N ASN A 389 11.98 -5.73 -5.38
CA ASN A 389 11.14 -5.51 -4.21
C ASN A 389 10.05 -4.50 -4.56
N ARG A 390 8.82 -4.98 -4.68
CA ARG A 390 7.68 -4.22 -5.17
C ARG A 390 6.73 -3.93 -4.02
N THR A 391 6.21 -2.71 -3.98
CA THR A 391 5.09 -2.37 -3.12
C THR A 391 3.79 -2.94 -3.70
N THR A 392 3.09 -3.74 -2.91
CA THR A 392 1.83 -4.40 -3.28
C THR A 392 0.61 -3.62 -2.83
N SER A 393 0.67 -3.01 -1.65
CA SER A 393 -0.45 -2.30 -1.03
C SER A 393 0.07 -1.18 -0.11
N LEU A 394 -0.76 -0.15 0.06
CA LEU A 394 -0.50 1.02 0.88
C LEU A 394 -1.70 1.26 1.80
N ALA A 395 -1.45 1.70 3.04
CA ALA A 395 -2.49 2.08 3.98
C ALA A 395 -2.10 3.36 4.73
N TRP A 396 -3.06 4.27 4.89
CA TRP A 396 -2.90 5.50 5.66
C TRP A 396 -3.39 5.27 7.09
N ARG A 397 -2.62 5.69 8.11
CA ARG A 397 -3.08 5.75 9.49
C ARG A 397 -3.72 7.13 9.71
N ALA A 398 -5.00 7.22 10.06
CA ALA A 398 -5.69 8.53 10.01
C ALA A 398 -5.27 9.51 11.12
N HIS A 399 -4.94 9.01 12.32
CA HIS A 399 -4.66 9.84 13.50
C HIS A 399 -3.22 10.31 13.61
N ASN A 400 -2.29 9.52 13.11
CA ASN A 400 -0.89 9.89 12.96
C ASN A 400 -0.62 10.16 11.48
N VAL A 401 0.25 11.09 11.13
CA VAL A 401 0.65 11.26 9.72
C VAL A 401 1.64 10.13 9.38
N GLU A 402 1.16 8.89 9.28
CA GLU A 402 1.95 7.69 9.05
C GLU A 402 1.35 6.89 7.90
N VAL A 403 2.20 6.37 7.02
CA VAL A 403 1.79 5.51 5.91
C VAL A 403 2.51 4.19 6.03
N TYR A 404 1.79 3.10 5.84
CA TYR A 404 2.35 1.77 5.81
C TYR A 404 2.38 1.24 4.38
N SER A 405 3.47 0.56 4.01
CA SER A 405 3.60 -0.10 2.71
C SER A 405 3.92 -1.57 2.88
N ALA A 406 3.18 -2.39 2.14
CA ALA A 406 3.39 -3.83 2.05
C ALA A 406 4.26 -4.16 0.84
N HIS A 407 5.13 -5.15 0.99
CA HIS A 407 6.11 -5.51 -0.02
C HIS A 407 6.10 -7.00 -0.38
N THR A 408 6.53 -7.30 -1.60
CA THR A 408 6.69 -8.69 -2.08
C THR A 408 7.77 -9.47 -1.34
N ASP A 409 8.69 -8.79 -0.65
CA ASP A 409 9.68 -9.42 0.23
C ASP A 409 9.10 -9.86 1.59
N GLY A 410 7.80 -9.65 1.83
CA GLY A 410 7.13 -10.00 3.08
C GLY A 410 7.24 -8.93 4.16
N THR A 411 8.01 -7.86 3.93
CA THR A 411 8.16 -6.76 4.88
C THR A 411 6.98 -5.80 4.81
N ILE A 412 6.65 -5.22 5.95
CA ILE A 412 5.77 -4.05 6.06
C ILE A 412 6.61 -2.92 6.59
N ARG A 413 6.55 -1.76 5.94
CA ARG A 413 7.39 -0.61 6.26
C ARG A 413 6.53 0.59 6.61
N CYS A 414 7.00 1.40 7.54
CA CYS A 414 6.35 2.65 7.93
C CYS A 414 7.07 3.85 7.30
N TRP A 415 6.29 4.81 6.84
CA TRP A 415 6.73 6.10 6.33
C TRP A 415 6.16 7.17 7.24
N GLN A 416 7.06 7.94 7.88
CA GLN A 416 6.70 9.00 8.81
C GLN A 416 7.33 10.33 8.36
N PRO A 417 6.68 11.47 8.61
CA PRO A 417 7.25 12.80 8.45
C PRO A 417 8.50 12.93 9.27
N ARG A 418 9.55 13.49 8.67
CA ARG A 418 10.81 13.75 9.36
C ARG A 418 10.60 14.84 10.40
N THR A 419 10.80 14.52 11.67
CA THR A 419 10.81 15.52 12.73
C THR A 419 12.16 16.25 12.76
N TRP A 420 12.21 17.41 13.42
CA TRP A 420 13.48 18.13 13.61
C TRP A 420 14.45 17.30 14.46
N GLU A 421 13.94 16.58 15.46
CA GLU A 421 14.73 15.69 16.32
C GLU A 421 15.37 14.56 15.51
N ASP A 422 14.62 13.92 14.60
CA ASP A 422 15.19 12.91 13.70
C ASP A 422 16.31 13.50 12.84
N SER A 423 16.17 14.74 12.37
CA SER A 423 17.23 15.40 11.57
C SER A 423 18.49 15.76 12.36
N VAL A 424 18.38 15.88 13.69
CA VAL A 424 19.53 16.09 14.58
C VAL A 424 20.18 14.74 14.88
N ALA A 425 19.39 13.73 15.24
CA ALA A 425 19.88 12.38 15.49
C ALA A 425 20.61 11.79 14.28
N ASP A 426 20.07 11.94 13.06
CA ASP A 426 20.73 11.47 11.84
C ASP A 426 22.11 12.13 11.63
N ARG A 427 22.26 13.42 12.00
CA ARG A 427 23.55 14.12 11.89
C ARG A 427 24.57 13.63 12.91
N GLU A 428 24.12 13.28 14.11
CA GLU A 428 24.96 12.69 15.15
C GLU A 428 25.43 11.29 14.73
N VAL A 429 24.54 10.47 14.17
CA VAL A 429 24.89 9.14 13.63
C VAL A 429 25.81 9.25 12.41
N GLU A 430 25.58 10.19 11.49
CA GLU A 430 26.48 10.45 10.36
C GLU A 430 27.88 10.83 10.86
N SER A 431 28.00 11.73 11.86
CA SER A 431 29.30 12.07 12.43
C SER A 431 30.00 10.88 13.11
N ASP A 432 29.27 10.07 13.87
CA ASP A 432 29.84 8.90 14.54
C ASP A 432 30.32 7.85 13.51
N SER A 433 29.57 7.67 12.41
CA SER A 433 29.95 6.74 11.33
C SER A 433 31.15 7.22 10.52
N GLU A 434 31.31 8.53 10.33
CA GLU A 434 32.50 9.11 9.71
C GLU A 434 33.73 8.90 10.60
N ASP A 435 33.59 9.10 11.91
CA ASP A 435 34.65 8.86 12.89
C ASP A 435 35.04 7.38 12.98
N GLU A 436 34.08 6.45 12.96
CA GLU A 436 34.37 5.00 12.86
C GLU A 436 35.06 4.64 11.54
N GLY A 437 34.62 5.20 10.41
CA GLY A 437 35.24 4.97 9.11
C GLY A 437 36.67 5.50 9.02
N ILE A 438 36.98 6.60 9.71
CA ILE A 438 38.34 7.12 9.86
C ILE A 438 39.17 6.16 10.74
N ALA A 439 38.64 5.72 11.87
CA ALA A 439 39.31 4.79 12.76
C ALA A 439 39.60 3.42 12.10
N GLU A 440 38.69 2.91 11.28
CA GLU A 440 38.87 1.65 10.55
C GLU A 440 39.93 1.77 9.46
N ARG A 441 39.95 2.89 8.72
CA ARG A 441 41.02 3.19 7.75
C ARG A 441 42.37 3.31 8.41
N GLU A 442 42.46 3.94 9.59
CA GLU A 442 43.70 3.99 10.37
C GLU A 442 44.16 2.62 10.85
N ARG A 443 43.24 1.77 11.34
CA ARG A 443 43.56 0.39 11.75
C ARG A 443 44.06 -0.42 10.56
N LYS A 444 43.43 -0.28 9.39
CA LYS A 444 43.87 -0.94 8.16
C LYS A 444 45.26 -0.48 7.74
N ARG A 445 45.52 0.84 7.77
CA ARG A 445 46.85 1.39 7.45
C ARG A 445 47.93 0.91 8.41
N LYS A 446 47.65 0.91 9.72
CA LYS A 446 48.58 0.38 10.75
C LYS A 446 48.87 -1.10 10.54
N ARG A 447 47.89 -1.88 10.08
CA ARG A 447 48.06 -3.31 9.77
C ARG A 447 48.93 -3.52 8.54
N GLU A 448 48.70 -2.76 7.46
CA GLU A 448 49.53 -2.77 6.26
C GLU A 448 50.99 -2.36 6.55
N GLU A 449 51.20 -1.29 7.33
CA GLU A 449 52.54 -0.87 7.77
C GLU A 449 53.23 -1.95 8.64
N LEU A 450 52.48 -2.65 9.50
CA LEU A 450 53.01 -3.73 10.32
C LEU A 450 53.42 -4.95 9.47
N ASP A 451 52.60 -5.30 8.49
CA ASP A 451 52.88 -6.40 7.56
C ASP A 451 54.13 -6.08 6.72
N ASP A 452 54.30 -4.85 6.24
CA ASP A 452 55.51 -4.39 5.53
C ASP A 452 56.78 -4.46 6.40
N ILE A 453 56.67 -4.11 7.68
CA ILE A 453 57.79 -4.21 8.65
C ILE A 453 58.17 -5.67 8.87
N ILE A 454 57.18 -6.56 9.04
CA ILE A 454 57.40 -8.01 9.22
C ILE A 454 58.06 -8.60 7.96
N ASP A 455 57.61 -8.20 6.77
CA ASP A 455 58.18 -8.64 5.50
C ASP A 455 59.62 -8.13 5.30
N GLY A 456 59.92 -6.93 5.78
CA GLY A 456 61.27 -6.36 5.80
C GLY A 456 62.22 -7.05 6.80
N LEU A 457 61.71 -7.49 7.95
CA LEU A 457 62.46 -8.21 8.98
C LEU A 457 62.78 -9.65 8.58
N THR A 458 61.85 -10.34 7.92
CA THR A 458 62.00 -11.74 7.48
C THR A 458 62.93 -11.90 6.27
N LYS A 459 63.20 -10.83 5.51
CA LYS A 459 64.10 -10.84 4.34
C LYS A 459 65.59 -10.61 4.67
N LYS A 460 65.95 -10.21 5.89
CA LYS A 460 67.37 -10.10 6.28
C LYS A 460 67.93 -11.46 6.67
N LYS A 461 68.62 -12.13 5.73
CA LYS A 461 69.50 -13.26 6.06
C LYS A 461 70.66 -12.74 6.92
N VAL A 462 70.62 -13.04 8.21
CA VAL A 462 71.76 -12.84 9.12
C VAL A 462 72.84 -13.84 8.73
N THR A 463 73.87 -13.38 8.04
CA THR A 463 75.11 -14.13 7.87
C THR A 463 75.95 -13.96 9.13
N PHE A 464 76.04 -15.00 9.95
CA PHE A 464 77.06 -15.07 11.00
C PHE A 464 78.41 -15.30 10.32
N THR A 465 79.33 -14.36 10.48
CA THR A 465 80.73 -14.46 10.04
C THR A 465 81.54 -15.38 10.93
#